data_AF-A0A9Y2JPT0-F1
#
_entry.id   AF-A0A9Y2JPT0-F1
#
_cell.length_a   1.000
_cell.length_b   1.000
_cell.length_c   1.000
_cell.angle_alpha   90.00
_cell.angle_beta   90.00
_cell.angle_gamma   90.00
#
_symmetry.space_group_name_H-M   'P 1'
#
loop_
_entity.id
_entity.type
_entity.pdbx_description
1 polymer ?
#
loop_
_entity_poly.entity_id
_entity_poly.type
_entity_poly.pdbx_seq_one_letter_code
_entity_poly.pdbx_strand_id
1 'polypeptide(L)'
;MNCLQCLVLNQKDTPAVVVCHDCGAAVCLQHAWISHTPGHPAGLVPGEPAGRTLRCNVCAAGHRREHPAADPVLVAAHPCADDPTCLC
;
A
#
# COMPACT_ATOMS: atom_id res chain seq x y z
N MET A 1 -9.71 20.72 -10.07
CA MET A 1 -8.75 20.61 -8.96
C MET A 1 -7.45 20.06 -9.54
N ASN A 2 -6.32 20.75 -9.34
CA ASN A 2 -5.03 20.36 -9.94
C ASN A 2 -4.16 19.62 -8.93
N CYS A 3 -3.23 18.79 -9.43
CA CYS A 3 -2.27 18.13 -8.58
C CYS A 3 -1.38 19.16 -7.87
N LEU A 4 -1.27 19.05 -6.54
CA LEU A 4 -0.47 19.95 -5.70
C LEU A 4 1.01 19.97 -6.15
N GLN A 5 1.59 18.79 -6.40
CA GLN A 5 2.99 18.68 -6.81
C GLN A 5 3.23 19.31 -8.18
N CYS A 6 2.36 19.03 -9.15
CA CYS A 6 2.43 19.64 -10.48
C CYS A 6 2.26 21.16 -10.41
N LEU A 7 1.37 21.65 -9.55
CA LEU A 7 1.17 23.07 -9.34
C LEU A 7 2.44 23.77 -8.84
N VAL A 8 3.15 23.17 -7.87
CA VAL A 8 4.44 23.67 -7.37
C VAL A 8 5.51 23.68 -8.48
N LEU A 9 5.48 22.71 -9.39
CA LEU A 9 6.37 22.62 -10.56
C LEU A 9 5.87 23.47 -11.76
N ASN A 10 4.86 24.32 -11.57
CA ASN A 10 4.23 25.15 -12.60
C ASN A 10 3.63 24.36 -13.79
N GLN A 11 3.27 23.09 -13.57
CA GLN A 11 2.53 22.24 -14.50
C GLN A 11 1.03 22.31 -14.17
N LYS A 12 0.36 23.36 -14.64
CA LYS A 12 -1.01 23.70 -14.23
C LYS A 12 -2.09 22.84 -14.88
N ASP A 13 -1.77 22.13 -15.96
CA ASP A 13 -2.72 21.32 -16.74
C ASP A 13 -2.82 19.86 -16.29
N THR A 14 -2.25 19.51 -15.14
CA THR A 14 -2.32 18.15 -14.61
C THR A 14 -3.49 18.00 -13.62
N PRO A 15 -4.62 17.37 -14.03
CA PRO A 15 -5.76 17.20 -13.16
C PRO A 15 -5.42 16.24 -12.01
N ALA A 16 -5.89 16.59 -10.80
CA ALA A 16 -5.89 15.65 -9.70
C ALA A 16 -7.02 14.63 -9.89
N VAL A 17 -6.75 13.37 -9.53
CA VAL A 17 -7.71 12.27 -9.63
C VAL A 17 -8.04 11.65 -8.28
N VAL A 18 -7.20 11.89 -7.27
CA VAL A 18 -7.37 11.36 -5.92
C VAL A 18 -6.93 12.40 -4.88
N VAL A 19 -7.40 12.21 -3.66
CA VAL A 19 -7.02 13.01 -2.49
C VAL A 19 -6.17 12.13 -1.58
N CYS A 20 -5.04 12.65 -1.12
CA CYS A 20 -4.17 11.96 -0.16
C CYS A 20 -4.93 11.70 1.14
N HIS A 21 -4.91 10.44 1.60
CA HIS A 21 -5.57 10.01 2.82
C HIS A 21 -5.12 10.80 4.05
N ASP A 22 -3.82 11.13 4.17
CA ASP A 22 -3.27 11.67 5.43
C ASP A 22 -3.29 13.19 5.51
N CYS A 23 -3.05 13.87 4.39
CA CYS A 23 -2.88 15.32 4.37
C CYS A 23 -3.89 16.08 3.50
N GLY A 24 -4.81 15.37 2.84
CA GLY A 24 -5.83 16.00 1.99
C GLY A 24 -5.30 16.61 0.68
N ALA A 25 -4.02 16.41 0.35
CA ALA A 25 -3.44 16.94 -0.88
C ALA A 25 -4.07 16.27 -2.12
N ALA A 26 -4.51 17.09 -3.07
CA ALA A 26 -4.98 16.62 -4.37
C ALA A 26 -3.78 16.16 -5.23
N VAL A 27 -3.83 14.93 -5.75
CA VAL A 27 -2.72 14.36 -6.54
C VAL A 27 -3.19 13.71 -7.84
N CYS A 28 -2.36 13.81 -8.89
CA CYS A 28 -2.55 13.11 -10.15
C CYS A 28 -2.03 11.67 -10.05
N LEU A 29 -2.27 10.85 -11.08
CA LEU A 29 -1.83 9.44 -11.11
C LEU A 29 -0.32 9.28 -10.94
N GLN A 30 0.49 10.20 -11.47
CA GLN A 30 1.96 10.13 -11.35
C GLN A 30 2.48 10.46 -9.95
N HIS A 31 1.72 11.25 -9.18
CA HIS A 31 2.10 11.69 -7.83
C HIS A 31 1.29 11.01 -6.73
N ALA A 32 0.47 10.03 -7.10
CA ALA A 32 -0.27 9.16 -6.20
C ALA A 32 0.55 7.89 -5.93
N TRP A 33 0.59 7.49 -4.66
CA TRP A 33 1.18 6.24 -4.22
C TRP A 33 0.10 5.36 -3.57
N ILE A 34 0.10 4.08 -3.89
CA ILE A 34 -0.88 3.12 -3.38
C ILE A 34 -0.18 2.17 -2.43
N SER A 35 -0.68 2.12 -1.20
CA SER A 35 -0.31 1.11 -0.21
C SER A 35 -1.46 0.10 -0.12
N HIS A 36 -1.10 -1.17 -0.03
CA HIS A 36 -2.06 -2.25 0.21
C HIS A 36 -1.94 -2.69 1.67
N THR A 37 -3.07 -2.80 2.35
CA THR A 37 -3.14 -3.46 3.65
C THR A 37 -3.60 -4.90 3.43
N PRO A 38 -2.78 -5.91 3.74
CA PRO A 38 -3.23 -7.30 3.65
C PRO A 38 -4.33 -7.54 4.68
N GLY A 39 -5.42 -8.16 4.26
CA GLY A 39 -6.44 -8.65 5.19
C GLY A 39 -5.86 -9.82 5.98
N HIS A 40 -6.17 -9.90 7.28
CA HIS A 40 -5.79 -11.07 8.08
C HIS A 40 -6.76 -12.23 7.79
N PRO A 41 -6.30 -13.48 7.77
CA PRO A 41 -7.19 -14.64 7.69
C PRO A 41 -8.20 -14.60 8.85
N ALA A 42 -9.46 -14.89 8.53
CA ALA A 42 -10.55 -14.85 9.49
C ALA A 42 -10.25 -15.79 10.67
N GLY A 43 -10.26 -15.25 11.89
CA GLY A 43 -10.21 -16.03 13.14
C GLY A 43 -9.02 -15.79 14.06
N LEU A 44 -7.97 -15.07 13.63
CA LEU A 44 -6.78 -14.84 14.47
C LEU A 44 -6.78 -13.49 15.21
N VAL A 45 -7.38 -12.45 14.63
CA VAL A 45 -7.60 -11.10 15.19
C VAL A 45 -8.81 -10.52 14.42
N PRO A 46 -9.61 -9.57 14.96
CA PRO A 46 -10.41 -8.69 14.10
C PRO A 46 -9.47 -7.93 13.16
N GLY A 47 -9.14 -8.56 12.03
CA GLY A 47 -8.24 -8.02 11.03
C GLY A 47 -8.92 -6.88 10.29
N GLU A 48 -8.19 -5.80 10.07
CA GLU A 48 -8.64 -4.78 9.15
C GLU A 48 -8.95 -5.43 7.78
N PRO A 49 -10.07 -5.05 7.14
CA PRO A 49 -10.40 -5.57 5.83
C PRO A 49 -9.27 -5.21 4.86
N ALA A 50 -9.02 -6.12 3.90
CA ALA A 50 -8.06 -5.84 2.84
C ALA A 50 -8.41 -4.52 2.16
N GLY A 51 -7.46 -3.60 2.12
CA GLY A 51 -7.71 -2.21 1.78
C GLY A 51 -6.63 -1.64 0.87
N ARG A 52 -6.95 -0.50 0.27
CA ARG A 52 -6.00 0.32 -0.49
C ARG A 52 -6.01 1.72 0.08
N THR A 53 -4.83 2.22 0.43
CA THR A 53 -4.66 3.60 0.90
C THR A 53 -3.88 4.40 -0.14
N LEU A 54 -4.47 5.48 -0.61
CA LEU A 54 -3.88 6.42 -1.56
C LEU A 54 -3.19 7.58 -0.82
N ARG A 55 -1.91 7.82 -1.11
CA ARG A 55 -1.09 8.85 -0.46
C ARG A 55 -0.36 9.70 -1.49
N CYS A 56 0.02 10.93 -1.13
CA CYS A 56 0.97 11.71 -1.92
C CYS A 56 2.40 11.19 -1.69
N ASN A 57 3.33 11.52 -2.59
CA ASN A 57 4.73 11.09 -2.47
C ASN A 57 5.42 11.49 -1.16
N VAL A 58 5.05 12.62 -0.57
CA VAL A 58 5.63 13.07 0.71
C VAL A 58 5.17 12.18 1.86
N CYS A 59 3.86 11.98 2.00
CA CYS A 59 3.29 11.10 3.04
C CYS A 59 3.71 9.64 2.83
N ALA A 60 3.76 9.17 1.58
CA ALA A 60 4.25 7.83 1.25
C ALA A 60 5.72 7.63 1.66
N ALA A 61 6.58 8.63 1.43
CA ALA A 61 7.98 8.58 1.85
C ALA A 61 8.13 8.55 3.38
N GLY A 62 7.26 9.27 4.11
CA GLY A 62 7.18 9.19 5.57
C GLY A 62 6.81 7.78 6.04
N HIS A 63 5.70 7.24 5.52
CA HIS A 63 5.22 5.91 5.88
C HIS A 63 6.21 4.79 5.56
N ARG A 64 6.93 4.87 4.45
CA ARG A 64 7.94 3.87 4.08
C ARG A 64 9.14 3.84 5.05
N ARG A 65 9.45 4.97 5.69
CA ARG A 65 10.52 5.04 6.69
C ARG A 65 10.09 4.44 8.02
N GLU A 66 8.83 4.64 8.39
CA GLU A 66 8.25 4.13 9.64
C GLU A 66 7.98 2.62 9.53
N HIS A 67 7.43 2.19 8.40
CA HIS A 67 7.15 0.80 8.09
C HIS A 67 7.92 0.41 6.81
N PRO A 68 9.20 0.01 6.92
CA PRO A 68 9.87 -0.62 5.78
C PRO A 68 9.01 -1.80 5.37
N ALA A 69 8.68 -1.87 4.07
CA ALA A 69 7.81 -2.90 3.53
C ALA A 69 8.23 -4.26 4.09
N ALA A 70 7.34 -4.90 4.85
CA ALA A 70 7.54 -6.28 5.26
C ALA A 70 7.72 -7.07 3.96
N ASP A 71 8.91 -7.62 3.80
CA ASP A 71 9.24 -8.47 2.67
C ASP A 71 8.20 -9.62 2.65
N PRO A 72 7.50 -9.90 1.53
CA PRO A 72 6.57 -11.01 1.47
C PRO A 72 7.25 -12.39 1.60
N VAL A 73 8.58 -12.46 1.76
CA VAL A 73 9.32 -13.70 2.00
C VAL A 73 9.32 -14.05 3.49
N LEU A 74 8.21 -14.61 4.00
CA LEU A 74 8.23 -15.79 4.88
C LEU A 74 6.82 -16.35 5.16
N VAL A 75 6.17 -16.95 4.16
CA VAL A 75 5.28 -18.09 4.46
C VAL A 75 6.12 -19.34 4.34
N ALA A 76 6.84 -19.67 5.40
CA ALA A 76 7.44 -20.99 5.59
C ALA A 76 6.39 -21.90 6.25
N ALA A 77 5.69 -22.70 5.44
CA ALA A 77 5.03 -23.98 5.78
C ALA A 77 4.44 -24.54 4.47
N HIS A 78 4.97 -25.59 3.84
CA HIS A 78 5.04 -26.96 4.36
C HIS A 78 6.16 -27.77 3.68
N PRO A 79 7.09 -28.40 4.42
CA PRO A 79 7.92 -29.47 3.90
C PRO A 79 7.16 -30.80 3.99
N CYS A 80 6.09 -30.98 3.22
CA CYS A 80 5.41 -32.29 3.09
C CYS A 80 5.18 -32.72 1.63
N ALA A 81 5.72 -31.99 0.65
CA ALA A 81 5.44 -32.28 -0.75
C ALA A 81 6.20 -33.50 -1.32
N ASP A 82 7.19 -34.05 -0.61
CA ASP A 82 8.11 -35.06 -1.16
C ASP A 82 8.30 -36.31 -0.26
N ASP A 83 7.47 -36.51 0.76
CA ASP A 83 7.57 -37.71 1.62
C ASP A 83 6.31 -38.61 1.49
N PRO A 84 6.43 -39.82 0.91
CA PRO A 84 5.29 -40.72 0.70
C PRO A 84 4.80 -41.40 1.99
N THR A 85 5.31 -41.06 3.18
CA THR A 85 4.94 -41.70 4.46
C THR A 85 4.06 -40.83 5.37
N CYS A 86 3.70 -39.60 4.96
CA CYS A 86 2.68 -38.82 5.67
C CYS A 86 1.26 -39.39 5.42
N LEU A 87 0.82 -40.32 6.27
CA LEU A 87 -0.59 -40.70 6.38
C LEU A 87 -1.37 -39.63 7.16
N CYS A 88 -2.50 -39.21 6.57
CA CYS A 88 -3.50 -38.32 7.15
C CYS A 88 -4.09 -38.84 8.47
#